data_AF-A0A925X987-F1
#
_entry.id   AF-A0A925X987-F1
#
_cell.length_a   1.000
_cell.length_b   1.000
_cell.length_c   1.000
_cell.angle_alpha   90.00
_cell.angle_beta   90.00
_cell.angle_gamma   90.00
#
_symmetry.space_group_name_H-M   'P 1'
#
loop_
_entity.id
_entity.type
_entity.pdbx_description
1 polymer ?
#
loop_
_entity_poly.entity_id
_entity_poly.type
_entity_poly.pdbx_seq_one_letter_code
_entity_poly.pdbx_strand_id
1 'polypeptide(L)' 'MKLSIKEEQQYKFIDEGEGEVLLLLHGLFGALSNWEEVVNEFSKNYRVVIPLMPIYEMDLKGTGVDGLTHFIEGFV' A
#
# COMPACT_ATOMS: atom_id res chain seq x y z
N MET A 1 5.28 1.96 15.85
CA MET A 1 5.01 0.50 15.77
C MET A 1 5.87 -0.09 14.66
N LYS A 2 6.27 -1.36 14.73
CA LYS A 2 6.91 -2.00 13.58
C LYS A 2 5.83 -2.51 12.63
N LEU A 3 5.78 -1.97 11.42
CA LEU A 3 4.81 -2.37 10.40
C LEU A 3 5.13 -3.78 9.89
N SER A 4 4.11 -4.62 9.71
CA SER A 4 4.26 -5.99 9.21
C SER A 4 3.70 -6.11 7.80
N ILE A 5 4.51 -6.63 6.88
CA ILE A 5 4.09 -6.88 5.50
C ILE A 5 3.34 -8.21 5.45
N LYS A 6 2.10 -8.17 4.97
CA LYS A 6 1.31 -9.33 4.58
C LYS A 6 1.48 -9.59 3.09
N GLU A 7 1.32 -10.85 2.69
CA GLU A 7 1.39 -11.27 1.30
C GLU A 7 0.20 -12.20 1.00
N GLU A 8 -0.56 -11.85 -0.04
CA GLU A 8 -1.69 -12.63 -0.52
C GLU A 8 -1.68 -12.61 -2.05
N GLN A 9 -1.63 -13.79 -2.67
CA GLN A 9 -1.47 -13.95 -4.12
C GLN A 9 -0.25 -13.15 -4.63
N GLN A 10 -0.44 -12.21 -5.56
CA GLN A 10 0.61 -11.32 -6.04
C GLN A 10 0.79 -10.03 -5.23
N TYR A 11 -0.03 -9.80 -4.20
CA TYR A 11 -0.09 -8.53 -3.50
C TYR A 11 0.65 -8.57 -2.17
N LYS A 12 1.51 -7.57 -1.96
CA LYS A 12 2.14 -7.30 -0.67
C LYS A 12 1.58 -6.00 -0.11
N PHE A 13 1.23 -5.99 1.16
CA PHE A 13 0.57 -4.83 1.76
C PHE A 13 0.73 -4.77 3.28
N ILE A 14 0.55 -3.58 3.84
CA ILE A 14 0.31 -3.35 5.27
C ILE A 14 -1.20 -3.35 5.50
N ASP A 15 -1.64 -3.91 6.62
CA ASP A 15 -3.06 -3.94 7.01
C ASP A 15 -3.16 -3.98 8.54
N GLU A 16 -3.41 -2.80 9.11
CA GLU A 16 -3.36 -2.52 10.56
C GLU A 16 -4.64 -1.82 11.01
N GLY A 17 -5.09 -2.14 12.23
CA GLY A 17 -6.34 -1.61 12.78
C GLY A 17 -7.59 -2.29 12.22
N GLU A 18 -8.75 -1.74 12.58
CA GLU A 18 -10.08 -2.25 12.21
C GLU A 18 -11.03 -1.06 11.94
N GLY A 19 -12.13 -1.30 11.23
CA GLY A 19 -13.14 -0.27 10.93
C GLY A 19 -13.16 0.16 9.46
N GLU A 20 -13.49 1.42 9.21
CA GLU A 20 -13.56 1.98 7.85
C GLU A 20 -12.17 1.95 7.20
N VAL A 21 -12.11 1.59 5.91
CA VAL A 21 -10.84 1.39 5.21
C VAL A 21 -10.23 2.72 4.82
N LEU A 22 -8.99 2.95 5.27
CA LEU A 22 -8.14 4.04 4.82
C LEU A 22 -7.02 3.46 3.95
N LEU A 23 -7.19 3.53 2.63
CA LEU A 23 -6.21 3.05 1.65
C LEU A 23 -5.18 4.15 1.35
N LEU A 24 -3.90 3.90 1.66
CA LEU A 24 -2.82 4.85 1.44
C LEU A 24 -1.97 4.43 0.24
N LEU A 25 -1.93 5.27 -0.79
CA LEU A 25 -1.13 5.05 -2.00
C LEU A 25 0.15 5.88 -1.96
N HIS A 26 1.31 5.23 -2.07
CA HIS A 26 2.61 5.89 -2.07
C HIS A 26 3.09 6.29 -3.48
N GLY A 27 4.16 7.08 -3.57
CA GLY A 27 4.77 7.45 -4.86
C GLY A 27 6.10 6.74 -5.13
N LEU A 28 6.80 7.22 -6.15
CA LEU A 28 8.22 6.97 -6.35
C LEU A 28 9.00 7.35 -5.07
N PHE A 29 9.99 6.53 -4.72
CA PHE A 29 10.79 6.66 -3.50
C PHE A 29 10.00 6.62 -2.19
N GLY A 30 8.74 6.15 -2.21
CA GLY A 30 8.01 5.86 -0.98
C GLY A 30 8.64 4.69 -0.23
N ALA A 31 9.06 4.92 1.02
CA ALA A 31 9.46 3.87 1.94
C ALA A 31 8.38 3.68 3.02
N LEU A 32 8.30 2.47 3.60
CA LEU A 32 7.35 2.19 4.68
C LEU A 32 7.56 3.10 5.90
N SER A 33 8.81 3.53 6.14
CA SER A 33 9.14 4.46 7.23
C SER A 33 8.45 5.82 7.10
N ASN A 34 8.08 6.25 5.89
CA ASN A 34 7.33 7.49 5.68
C ASN A 34 5.93 7.43 6.31
N TRP A 35 5.41 6.23 6.54
CA TRP A 35 4.03 6.01 6.97
C TRP A 35 3.90 5.57 8.43
N GLU A 36 5.00 5.39 9.17
CA GLU A 36 4.93 4.88 10.55
C GLU A 36 4.04 5.75 11.45
N GLU A 37 4.19 7.07 11.42
CA GLU A 37 3.39 7.98 12.24
C GLU A 37 1.92 8.02 11.78
N VAL A 38 1.68 8.00 10.46
CA VAL A 38 0.33 7.99 9.88
C VAL A 38 -0.40 6.71 10.29
N VAL A 39 0.22 5.54 10.15
CA VAL A 39 -0.38 4.27 10.56
C VAL A 39 -0.62 4.27 12.07
N ASN A 40 0.34 4.71 12.88
CA ASN A 40 0.18 4.75 14.34
C ASN A 40 -1.01 5.61 14.78
N GLU A 41 -1.30 6.71 14.09
CA GLU A 41 -2.40 7.60 14.45
C GLU A 41 -3.74 7.10 13.95
N PHE A 42 -3.83 6.71 12.67
CA PHE A 42 -5.11 6.39 12.04
C PHE A 42 -5.59 4.96 12.33
N SER A 43 -4.70 3.99 12.59
CA SER A 43 -5.09 2.59 12.88
C SER A 43 -5.89 2.42 14.17
N LYS A 44 -5.94 3.45 15.03
CA LYS A 44 -6.78 3.48 16.24
C LYS A 44 -8.28 3.51 15.90
N ASN A 45 -8.65 4.08 14.75
CA ASN A 45 -10.04 4.33 14.36
C ASN A 45 -10.41 3.81 12.96
N TYR A 46 -9.41 3.42 12.16
CA TYR A 46 -9.56 2.97 10.78
C TYR A 46 -8.78 1.67 10.56
N ARG A 47 -9.21 0.88 9.57
CA ARG A 47 -8.39 -0.17 8.99
C ARG A 47 -7.48 0.46 7.94
N VAL A 48 -6.21 0.68 8.29
CA VAL A 48 -5.23 1.32 7.42
C VAL A 48 -4.57 0.27 6.53
N VAL A 49 -4.74 0.42 5.22
CA VAL A 49 -4.20 -0.52 4.22
C VAL A 49 -3.22 0.20 3.30
N ILE A 50 -2.02 -0.36 3.11
CA ILE A 50 -0.98 0.22 2.25
C ILE A 50 -0.47 -0.85 1.28
N PRO A 51 -0.89 -0.86 0.00
CA PRO A 51 -0.31 -1.76 -0.99
C PRO A 51 1.11 -1.32 -1.32
N LEU A 52 2.03 -2.30 -1.40
CA LEU A 52 3.38 -2.09 -1.92
C LEU A 52 3.26 -2.11 -3.45
N MET A 53 3.21 -0.92 -4.05
CA MET A 53 3.10 -0.81 -5.51
C MET A 53 4.41 -1.21 -6.20
N PRO A 54 4.34 -1.99 -7.29
CA PRO A 54 5.52 -2.55 -7.97
C PRO A 54 6.24 -1.52 -8.86
N ILE A 55 6.38 -0.27 -8.40
CA ILE A 55 6.84 0.86 -9.22
C ILE A 55 8.21 0.59 -9.88
N TYR A 56 9.10 -0.16 -9.22
CA TYR A 56 10.42 -0.53 -9.74
C TYR A 56 10.48 -1.91 -10.41
N GLU A 57 9.42 -2.71 -10.30
CA GLU A 57 9.36 -4.08 -10.80
C GLU A 57 8.56 -4.19 -12.11
N MET A 58 7.79 -3.16 -12.44
CA MET A 58 7.00 -3.09 -13.68
C MET A 58 7.91 -3.05 -14.92
N ASP A 59 7.47 -3.75 -15.96
CA ASP A 59 8.10 -3.67 -17.27
C ASP A 59 7.87 -2.30 -17.93
N LEU A 60 8.60 -2.02 -19.01
CA LEU A 60 8.50 -0.74 -19.72
C LEU A 60 7.10 -0.45 -20.29
N LYS A 61 6.26 -1.47 -20.47
CA LYS A 61 4.90 -1.30 -20.98
C LYS A 61 3.91 -0.96 -19.85
N GLY A 62 4.17 -1.44 -18.64
CA GLY A 62 3.33 -1.24 -17.45
C GLY A 62 3.75 -0.09 -16.53
N THR A 63 4.94 0.49 -16.68
CA THR A 63 5.54 1.48 -15.75
C THR A 63 4.85 2.88 -15.73
N GLY A 64 3.62 3.01 -16.24
CA GLY A 64 2.86 4.26 -16.26
C GLY A 64 1.71 4.30 -15.23
N VAL A 65 1.01 5.44 -15.18
CA VAL A 65 -0.17 5.63 -14.32
C VAL A 65 -1.23 4.56 -14.60
N ASP A 66 -1.51 4.26 -15.87
CA ASP A 66 -2.51 3.24 -16.25
C ASP A 66 -2.18 1.85 -15.68
N GLY A 67 -0.89 1.48 -15.68
CA GLY A 67 -0.46 0.19 -15.11
C GLY A 67 -0.63 0.15 -13.59
N LEU A 68 -0.28 1.25 -12.90
CA LEU A 68 -0.49 1.37 -11.45
C LEU A 68 -1.98 1.37 -11.10
N THR A 69 -2.82 2.03 -11.91
CA THR A 69 -4.27 2.00 -11.76
C THR A 69 -4.79 0.57 -11.88
N HIS A 70 -4.39 -0.17 -12.92
CA HIS A 70 -4.80 -1.57 -13.10
C HIS A 70 -4.34 -2.47 -11.94
N PHE A 71 -3.12 -2.25 -11.43
CA PHE A 71 -2.63 -2.97 -10.26
C PHE A 71 -3.50 -2.73 -9.02
N ILE A 72 -3.88 -1.47 -8.75
CA ILE A 72 -4.72 -1.09 -7.61
C ILE A 72 -6.15 -1.59 -7.78
N GLU A 73 -6.72 -1.53 -9.00
CA GLU A 73 -8.04 -2.09 -9.29
C GLU A 73 -8.12 -3.59 -9.05
N GLY A 74 -7.04 -4.34 -9.31
CA GLY A 74 -6.99 -5.77 -8.98
C GLY A 74 -6.72 -6.07 -7.51
N PHE A 75 -6.19 -5.09 -6.76
CA PHE A 75 -5.91 -5.22 -5.32
C PHE A 75 -7.18 -5.06 -4.47
N VAL A 76 -8.11 -4.19 -4.89
CA VAL A 76 -9.38 -3.90 -4.19
C VAL A 76 -10.43 -4.95 -4.50
#